data_AF-A0ABD3QAQ5-F1
#
_entry.id   AF-A0ABD3QAQ5-F1
#
_cell.length_a   1.000
_cell.length_b   1.000
_cell.length_c   1.000
_cell.angle_alpha   90.00
_cell.angle_beta   90.00
_cell.angle_gamma   90.00
#
_symmetry.space_group_name_H-M   'P 1'
#
loop_
_entity.id
_entity.type
_entity.pdbx_description
1 polymer ?
#
loop_
_entity_poly.entity_id
_entity_poly.type
_entity_poly.pdbx_seq_one_letter_code
_entity_poly.pdbx_strand_id
1 'polypeptide(L)'
;GGGGGGGGGGGGLPPTEAEEEDSDATTARAARFLRSVLREFACDAGGCDHPRPGSIVARSVVPVPRDFDARYSARWKRYAYYVRSTTTAAAGESGGRGGGGGCSSPFAWGRHSWRVGRALDHDAMVEAASMISDGERNFEWMCVSQRGEMRDTRRGVTLRVERVPTPPRRPPEDGDDDGGQPYFLRRNDEDDDIAIYRIRCTCNFFLYKMMRRIVGVLVAVGGGDASLDALRSCLDEYDDYYYRRDDDDQSQNDGAAADAKKKNNKPTVPPKLLHTAPAKGLCLEHIEYDVVI
;
A
#
# COMPACT_ATOMS: atom_id res chain seq x y z
N GLY A 1 -64.96 24.06 39.18
CA GLY A 1 -64.18 22.89 38.73
C GLY A 1 -63.47 23.28 37.46
N GLY A 2 -62.23 22.91 37.18
CA GLY A 2 -61.34 21.89 37.75
C GLY A 2 -60.47 21.36 36.60
N GLY A 3 -59.16 21.19 36.84
CA GLY A 3 -58.16 20.55 35.95
C GLY A 3 -57.53 21.51 34.93
N GLY A 4 -56.20 21.75 34.85
CA GLY A 4 -55.04 20.88 35.14
C GLY A 4 -54.97 19.78 34.09
N GLY A 5 -53.93 19.53 33.29
CA GLY A 5 -52.54 19.97 33.17
C GLY A 5 -51.86 18.94 32.22
N GLY A 6 -50.58 19.11 31.91
CA GLY A 6 -49.73 18.00 31.45
C GLY A 6 -48.96 18.22 30.16
N GLY A 7 -47.69 18.65 30.31
CA GLY A 7 -46.68 18.56 29.27
C GLY A 7 -46.22 17.12 29.04
N GLY A 8 -46.01 16.77 27.78
CA GLY A 8 -45.38 15.51 27.37
C GLY A 8 -43.86 15.64 27.37
N GLY A 9 -43.22 15.04 28.37
CA GLY A 9 -41.79 14.71 28.32
C GLY A 9 -41.61 13.39 27.59
N GLY A 10 -40.87 13.40 26.48
CA GLY A 10 -40.44 12.19 25.78
C GLY A 10 -39.31 11.50 26.55
N GLY A 11 -39.65 10.48 27.33
CA GLY A 11 -38.69 9.53 27.87
C GLY A 11 -38.39 8.46 26.83
N GLY A 12 -37.13 8.38 26.39
CA GLY A 12 -36.64 7.24 25.61
C GLY A 12 -36.70 5.97 26.46
N LEU A 13 -37.31 4.93 25.92
CA LEU A 13 -37.36 3.59 26.53
C LEU A 13 -35.95 3.00 26.60
N PRO A 14 -35.58 2.32 27.70
CA PRO A 14 -34.35 1.53 27.76
C PRO A 14 -34.45 0.31 26.83
N PRO A 15 -33.31 -0.17 26.28
CA PRO A 15 -33.28 -1.37 25.45
C PRO A 15 -33.77 -2.59 26.24
N THR A 16 -34.52 -3.46 25.57
CA THR A 16 -35.14 -4.65 26.16
C THR A 16 -34.12 -5.79 26.33
N GLU A 17 -34.20 -6.52 27.44
CA GLU A 17 -33.33 -7.66 27.84
C GLU A 17 -33.11 -8.73 26.74
N ALA A 18 -34.04 -8.87 25.78
CA ALA A 18 -33.92 -9.79 24.65
C ALA A 18 -32.83 -9.39 23.62
N GLU A 19 -32.46 -8.11 23.54
CA GLU A 19 -31.40 -7.64 22.65
C GLU A 19 -30.00 -7.89 23.24
N GLU A 20 -29.89 -7.97 24.57
CA GLU A 20 -28.63 -8.26 25.27
C GLU A 20 -28.25 -9.76 25.17
N GLU A 21 -29.22 -10.67 25.24
CA GLU A 21 -28.97 -12.13 25.14
C GLU A 21 -28.46 -12.58 23.75
N ASP A 22 -28.94 -11.97 22.65
CA ASP A 22 -28.50 -12.34 21.28
C ASP A 22 -27.08 -11.82 20.96
N SER A 23 -26.69 -10.71 21.58
CA SER A 23 -25.34 -10.13 21.49
C SER A 23 -24.28 -11.02 22.14
N ASP A 24 -24.56 -11.57 23.32
CA ASP A 24 -23.64 -12.45 24.04
C ASP A 24 -23.47 -13.80 23.35
N ALA A 25 -24.55 -14.36 22.80
CA ALA A 25 -24.50 -15.58 22.00
C ALA A 25 -23.66 -15.41 20.71
N THR A 26 -23.78 -14.24 20.08
CA THR A 26 -23.02 -13.87 18.88
C THR A 26 -21.54 -13.70 19.19
N THR A 27 -21.21 -13.01 20.28
CA THR A 27 -19.84 -12.82 20.76
C THR A 27 -19.17 -14.17 21.11
N ALA A 28 -19.89 -15.06 21.78
CA ALA A 28 -19.41 -16.41 22.11
C ALA A 28 -19.18 -17.29 20.86
N ARG A 29 -19.96 -17.10 19.78
CA ARG A 29 -19.70 -17.75 18.47
C ARG A 29 -18.48 -17.17 17.79
N ALA A 30 -18.35 -15.84 17.75
CA ALA A 30 -17.20 -15.16 17.16
C ALA A 30 -15.89 -15.58 17.84
N ALA A 31 -15.87 -15.64 19.17
CA ALA A 31 -14.72 -16.11 19.94
C ALA A 31 -14.36 -17.58 19.64
N ARG A 32 -15.35 -18.47 19.51
CA ARG A 32 -15.14 -19.87 19.10
C ARG A 32 -14.57 -19.98 17.70
N PHE A 33 -15.10 -19.21 16.75
CA PHE A 33 -14.60 -19.17 15.38
C PHE A 33 -13.14 -18.68 15.34
N LEU A 34 -12.83 -17.55 16.00
CA LEU A 34 -11.47 -17.03 16.11
C LEU A 34 -10.50 -18.05 16.69
N ARG A 35 -10.89 -18.71 17.79
CA ARG A 35 -10.06 -19.75 18.42
C ARG A 35 -9.82 -20.92 17.48
N SER A 36 -10.80 -21.30 16.66
CA SER A 36 -10.64 -22.35 15.65
C SER A 36 -9.65 -21.94 14.56
N VAL A 37 -9.81 -20.73 14.00
CA VAL A 37 -8.92 -20.18 12.96
C VAL A 37 -7.49 -20.06 13.48
N LEU A 38 -7.30 -19.45 14.65
CA LEU A 38 -5.96 -19.27 15.23
C LEU A 38 -5.30 -20.60 15.62
N ARG A 39 -6.08 -21.64 15.95
CA ARG A 39 -5.55 -22.99 16.18
C ARG A 39 -5.03 -23.64 14.90
N GLU A 40 -5.68 -23.39 13.76
CA GLU A 40 -5.24 -23.88 12.45
C GLU A 40 -3.96 -23.17 11.97
N PHE A 41 -3.81 -21.88 12.30
CA PHE A 41 -2.61 -21.10 12.00
C PHE A 41 -1.52 -21.18 13.09
N ALA A 42 -1.76 -21.90 14.18
CA ALA A 42 -0.71 -22.20 15.15
C ALA A 42 0.34 -23.04 14.45
N CYS A 43 1.50 -22.45 14.18
CA CYS A 43 2.61 -23.17 13.60
C CYS A 43 3.04 -24.25 14.59
N ASP A 44 2.72 -25.51 14.30
CA ASP A 44 3.24 -26.67 15.00
C ASP A 44 4.74 -26.79 14.66
N ALA A 45 5.56 -25.98 15.34
CA ALA A 45 7.00 -25.88 15.08
C ALA A 45 7.80 -27.02 15.70
N GLY A 46 7.14 -28.15 16.01
CA GLY A 46 7.74 -29.32 16.62
C GLY A 46 8.22 -29.11 18.07
N GLY A 47 7.65 -29.87 18.99
CA GLY A 47 8.28 -30.16 20.29
C GLY A 47 8.20 -29.09 21.39
N CYS A 48 7.25 -28.16 21.34
CA CYS A 48 6.97 -27.28 22.47
C CYS A 48 5.47 -27.28 22.81
N ASP A 49 5.13 -27.57 24.08
CA ASP A 49 3.76 -27.67 24.60
C ASP A 49 2.96 -26.34 24.55
N HIS A 50 3.53 -25.29 23.95
CA HIS A 50 2.97 -23.96 23.87
C HIS A 50 3.04 -23.46 22.42
N PRO A 51 1.90 -23.15 21.77
CA PRO A 51 1.91 -22.54 20.45
C PRO A 51 2.66 -21.21 20.55
N ARG A 52 3.73 -21.06 19.77
CA ARG A 52 4.40 -19.76 19.66
C ARG A 52 3.39 -18.77 19.06
N PRO A 53 3.40 -17.48 19.47
CA PRO A 53 2.64 -16.47 18.75
C PRO A 53 3.09 -16.51 17.28
N GLY A 54 2.21 -16.98 16.39
CA GLY A 54 2.47 -16.94 14.96
C GLY A 54 2.67 -15.49 14.52
N SER A 55 3.29 -15.27 13.37
CA SER A 55 3.37 -13.94 12.72
C SER A 55 1.99 -13.43 12.22
N ILE A 56 0.91 -14.08 12.62
CA ILE A 56 -0.47 -13.83 12.22
C ILE A 56 -1.26 -13.59 13.50
N VAL A 57 -2.01 -12.50 13.53
CA VAL A 57 -2.90 -12.14 14.63
C VAL A 57 -4.26 -11.76 14.06
N ALA A 58 -5.33 -12.23 14.69
CA ALA A 58 -6.68 -11.76 14.39
C ALA A 58 -6.94 -10.47 15.18
N ARG A 59 -7.25 -9.38 14.48
CA ARG A 59 -7.47 -8.06 15.10
C ARG A 59 -8.90 -7.86 15.61
N SER A 60 -9.89 -8.40 14.90
CA SER A 60 -11.31 -8.19 15.15
C SER A 60 -12.15 -9.24 14.43
N VAL A 61 -13.37 -9.50 14.92
CA VAL A 61 -14.41 -10.25 14.21
C VAL A 61 -15.71 -9.51 14.28
N VAL A 62 -16.36 -9.41 13.13
CA VAL A 62 -17.61 -8.69 12.95
C VAL A 62 -18.58 -9.60 12.20
N PRO A 63 -19.84 -9.74 12.68
CA PRO A 63 -20.85 -10.48 11.95
C PRO A 63 -21.20 -9.76 10.64
N VAL A 64 -21.37 -10.53 9.56
CA VAL A 64 -21.68 -10.01 8.21
C VAL A 64 -22.91 -10.70 7.63
N PRO A 65 -23.63 -10.07 6.69
CA PRO A 65 -24.71 -10.71 5.93
C PRO A 65 -24.28 -12.02 5.27
N ARG A 66 -25.24 -12.95 5.04
CA ARG A 66 -24.94 -14.27 4.48
C ARG A 66 -24.43 -14.24 3.04
N ASP A 67 -24.75 -13.17 2.31
CA ASP A 67 -24.35 -12.92 0.93
C ASP A 67 -23.05 -12.10 0.82
N PHE A 68 -22.42 -11.74 1.95
CA PHE A 68 -21.14 -11.04 1.96
C PHE A 68 -19.99 -11.92 1.44
N ASP A 69 -19.18 -11.38 0.54
CA ASP A 69 -17.94 -11.98 0.06
C ASP A 69 -16.77 -10.99 0.21
N ALA A 70 -15.74 -11.35 0.97
CA ALA A 70 -14.61 -10.46 1.27
C ALA A 70 -13.84 -9.98 0.02
N ARG A 71 -13.92 -10.71 -1.11
CA ARG A 71 -13.29 -10.32 -2.36
C ARG A 71 -14.20 -9.44 -3.20
N TYR A 72 -15.46 -9.82 -3.38
CA TYR A 72 -16.38 -9.15 -4.30
C TYR A 72 -17.13 -7.98 -3.68
N SER A 73 -17.31 -7.98 -2.35
CA SER A 73 -17.91 -6.86 -1.60
C SER A 73 -16.90 -5.75 -1.28
N ALA A 74 -15.62 -5.92 -1.60
CA ALA A 74 -14.60 -4.90 -1.39
C ALA A 74 -14.73 -3.76 -2.41
N ARG A 75 -14.85 -2.52 -1.94
CA ARG A 75 -14.95 -1.32 -2.79
C ARG A 75 -13.59 -0.90 -3.34
N TRP A 76 -12.60 -0.86 -2.45
CA TRP A 76 -11.24 -0.49 -2.78
C TRP A 76 -10.27 -1.03 -1.74
N LYS A 77 -9.00 -1.08 -2.14
CA LYS A 77 -7.88 -1.49 -1.30
C LYS A 77 -6.89 -0.36 -1.20
N ARG A 78 -6.23 -0.24 -0.06
CA ARG A 78 -5.13 0.68 0.15
C ARG A 78 -3.88 -0.09 0.51
N TYR A 79 -2.85 0.09 -0.29
CA TYR A 79 -1.50 -0.38 0.04
C TYR A 79 -0.66 0.79 0.54
N ALA A 80 0.21 0.50 1.49
CA ALA A 80 1.31 1.36 1.88
C ALA A 80 2.63 0.68 1.49
N TYR A 81 3.59 1.48 1.03
CA TYR A 81 4.95 1.04 0.78
C TYR A 81 5.94 1.94 1.49
N TYR A 82 6.89 1.35 2.21
CA TYR A 82 7.92 2.11 2.92
C TYR A 82 9.27 2.03 2.21
N VAL A 83 9.86 3.19 1.94
CA VAL A 83 11.20 3.34 1.36
C VAL A 83 12.08 4.07 2.37
N ARG A 84 13.25 3.51 2.64
CA ARG A 84 14.31 4.12 3.45
C ARG A 84 15.39 4.63 2.52
N SER A 85 15.68 5.92 2.53
CA SER A 85 16.77 6.54 1.77
C SER A 85 17.82 7.13 2.70
N THR A 86 19.04 7.33 2.21
CA THR A 86 20.02 8.19 2.88
C THR A 86 19.65 9.66 2.62
N THR A 87 19.99 10.59 3.50
CA THR A 87 19.79 12.04 3.28
C THR A 87 21.08 12.75 2.89
N THR A 88 22.25 12.20 3.25
CA THR A 88 23.55 12.75 2.85
C THR A 88 23.97 12.23 1.49
N ALA A 89 24.30 13.16 0.59
CA ALA A 89 24.94 12.89 -0.71
C ALA A 89 26.37 12.31 -0.56
N ALA A 90 26.94 12.34 0.65
CA ALA A 90 28.29 11.89 0.97
C ALA A 90 28.51 10.37 0.91
N ALA A 91 27.46 9.56 0.69
CA ALA A 91 27.60 8.12 0.50
C ALA A 91 28.24 7.72 -0.85
N GLY A 92 28.52 8.69 -1.73
CA GLY A 92 29.11 8.47 -3.06
C GLY A 92 30.64 8.34 -3.13
N GLU A 93 31.39 8.65 -2.06
CA GLU A 93 32.86 8.77 -2.15
C GLU A 93 33.68 7.80 -1.28
N SER A 94 33.06 6.89 -0.51
CA SER A 94 33.82 5.84 0.18
C SER A 94 33.98 4.59 -0.69
N GLY A 95 34.90 4.67 -1.65
CA GLY A 95 35.55 3.49 -2.28
C GLY A 95 36.43 2.69 -1.30
N GLY A 96 35.96 2.49 -0.07
CA GLY A 96 36.67 1.86 1.04
C GLY A 96 36.33 0.38 1.17
N ARG A 97 37.35 -0.46 1.00
CA ARG A 97 37.36 -1.90 1.25
C ARG A 97 36.67 -2.28 2.57
N GLY A 98 35.78 -3.27 2.50
CA GLY A 98 35.53 -4.23 3.58
C GLY A 98 35.02 -3.67 4.91
N GLY A 99 33.71 -3.56 5.06
CA GLY A 99 33.08 -3.26 6.34
C GLY A 99 31.56 -3.29 6.22
N GLY A 100 30.98 -4.48 6.09
CA GLY A 100 29.53 -4.66 6.12
C GLY A 100 28.97 -4.18 7.46
N GLY A 101 28.36 -3.00 7.46
CA GLY A 101 27.82 -2.43 8.70
C GLY A 101 26.92 -1.22 8.50
N GLY A 102 26.39 -0.98 7.30
CA GLY A 102 25.49 0.14 7.06
C GLY A 102 24.23 0.00 7.93
N CYS A 103 24.18 0.79 9.01
CA CYS A 103 23.30 0.70 10.16
C CYS A 103 21.94 0.09 9.82
N SER A 104 21.87 -1.24 9.93
CA SER A 104 20.61 -1.96 9.87
C SER A 104 19.99 -1.74 11.23
N SER A 105 19.29 -0.61 11.40
CA SER A 105 18.31 -0.47 12.48
C SER A 105 17.62 -1.84 12.61
N PRO A 106 17.83 -2.57 13.73
CA PRO A 106 17.39 -3.96 13.86
C PRO A 106 15.86 -4.05 13.97
N PHE A 107 15.17 -2.91 13.91
CA PHE A 107 13.74 -2.74 14.12
C PHE A 107 12.98 -2.52 12.80
N ALA A 108 11.70 -2.16 12.92
CA ALA A 108 10.66 -2.26 11.88
C ALA A 108 11.15 -1.91 10.46
N TRP A 109 11.94 -0.85 10.30
CA TRP A 109 12.39 -0.36 9.01
C TRP A 109 13.44 -1.24 8.33
N GLY A 110 14.25 -2.01 9.06
CA GLY A 110 15.23 -2.93 8.45
C GLY A 110 14.58 -4.09 7.68
N ARG A 111 13.46 -4.62 8.20
CA ARG A 111 12.73 -5.76 7.61
C ARG A 111 11.53 -5.33 6.76
N HIS A 112 10.88 -4.22 7.11
CA HIS A 112 9.63 -3.78 6.51
C HIS A 112 9.78 -2.49 5.67
N SER A 113 10.97 -2.20 5.16
CA SER A 113 11.16 -1.13 4.16
C SER A 113 12.16 -1.52 3.08
N TRP A 114 12.07 -0.85 1.94
CA TRP A 114 13.09 -0.92 0.91
C TRP A 114 14.21 0.09 1.16
N ARG A 115 15.42 -0.41 1.40
CA ARG A 115 16.62 0.41 1.51
C ARG A 115 17.10 0.86 0.13
N VAL A 116 17.26 2.18 -0.02
CA VAL A 116 17.84 2.89 -1.16
C VAL A 116 19.07 3.64 -0.66
N GLY A 117 20.25 3.35 -1.21
CA GLY A 117 21.54 3.88 -0.73
C GLY A 117 21.88 5.30 -1.22
N ARG A 118 20.88 6.10 -1.57
CA ARG A 118 21.04 7.46 -2.09
C ARG A 118 19.90 8.35 -1.60
N ALA A 119 20.10 9.66 -1.67
CA ALA A 119 19.04 10.63 -1.46
C ALA A 119 17.96 10.50 -2.54
N LEU A 120 16.71 10.72 -2.12
CA LEU A 120 15.55 10.79 -3.01
C LEU A 120 14.94 12.17 -2.89
N ASP A 121 14.67 12.78 -4.05
CA ASP A 121 13.89 13.99 -4.20
C ASP A 121 12.42 13.70 -3.91
N HIS A 122 11.95 14.20 -2.77
CA HIS A 122 10.57 14.05 -2.32
C HIS A 122 9.58 14.73 -3.25
N ASP A 123 9.91 15.92 -3.76
CA ASP A 123 8.97 16.75 -4.50
C ASP A 123 8.77 16.18 -5.90
N ALA A 124 9.85 15.69 -6.53
CA ALA A 124 9.78 14.95 -7.77
C ALA A 124 8.95 13.66 -7.64
N MET A 125 9.03 12.96 -6.50
CA MET A 125 8.20 11.79 -6.21
C MET A 125 6.71 12.16 -6.05
N VAL A 126 6.42 13.27 -5.38
CA VAL A 126 5.04 13.78 -5.23
C VAL A 126 4.45 14.17 -6.58
N GLU A 127 5.22 14.86 -7.43
CA GLU A 127 4.78 15.26 -8.76
C GLU A 127 4.53 14.03 -9.66
N ALA A 128 5.44 13.06 -9.66
CA ALA A 128 5.25 11.80 -10.37
C ALA A 128 4.01 11.03 -9.88
N ALA A 129 3.77 11.01 -8.56
CA ALA A 129 2.57 10.40 -7.99
C ALA A 129 1.29 11.11 -8.42
N SER A 130 1.33 12.44 -8.56
CA SER A 130 0.22 13.24 -9.11
C SER A 130 -0.06 12.88 -10.56
N MET A 131 0.97 12.76 -11.41
CA MET A 131 0.80 12.38 -12.82
C MET A 131 0.18 10.98 -12.98
N ILE A 132 0.60 10.02 -12.15
CA ILE A 132 0.05 8.65 -12.18
C ILE A 132 -1.39 8.61 -11.64
N SER A 133 -1.75 9.52 -10.73
CA SER A 133 -3.10 9.60 -10.15
C SER A 133 -4.08 10.45 -10.96
N ASP A 134 -3.62 11.06 -12.04
CA ASP A 134 -4.42 11.95 -12.85
C ASP A 134 -5.39 11.15 -13.74
N GLY A 135 -6.62 11.01 -13.27
CA GLY A 135 -7.68 10.31 -14.00
C GLY A 135 -7.48 8.80 -14.10
N GLU A 136 -8.05 8.21 -15.15
CA GLU A 136 -7.91 6.78 -15.45
C GLU A 136 -6.79 6.58 -16.47
N ARG A 137 -5.80 5.75 -16.12
CA ARG A 137 -4.58 5.51 -16.90
C ARG A 137 -4.38 4.04 -17.23
N ASN A 138 -3.66 3.74 -18.29
CA ASN A 138 -3.31 2.37 -18.70
C ASN A 138 -2.07 1.84 -17.96
N PHE A 139 -2.28 0.88 -17.06
CA PHE A 139 -1.21 0.28 -16.25
C PHE A 139 -0.57 -0.96 -16.86
N GLU A 140 -0.77 -1.26 -18.14
CA GLU A 140 -0.23 -2.47 -18.79
C GLU A 140 1.28 -2.62 -18.61
N TRP A 141 2.03 -1.53 -18.76
CA TRP A 141 3.49 -1.54 -18.60
C TRP A 141 3.96 -1.48 -17.14
N MET A 142 3.06 -1.09 -16.24
CA MET A 142 3.27 -1.09 -14.80
C MET A 142 2.71 -2.36 -14.13
N CYS A 143 2.34 -3.39 -14.88
CA CYS A 143 2.00 -4.69 -14.31
C CYS A 143 2.89 -5.79 -14.88
N VAL A 144 2.80 -6.98 -14.27
CA VAL A 144 3.35 -8.20 -14.87
C VAL A 144 2.17 -9.05 -15.29
N SER A 145 1.81 -9.00 -16.58
CA SER A 145 0.73 -9.83 -17.11
C SER A 145 1.20 -11.27 -17.20
N GLN A 146 0.39 -12.21 -16.69
CA GLN A 146 0.64 -13.62 -16.92
C GLN A 146 0.13 -14.01 -18.32
N ARG A 147 0.74 -15.01 -18.94
CA ARG A 147 0.35 -15.47 -20.28
C ARG A 147 -1.10 -15.98 -20.25
N GLY A 148 -1.95 -15.42 -21.10
CA GLY A 148 -3.37 -15.77 -21.19
C GLY A 148 -4.30 -15.01 -20.25
N GLU A 149 -3.78 -14.06 -19.46
CA GLU A 149 -4.59 -13.21 -18.59
C GLU A 149 -5.15 -12.03 -19.38
N MET A 150 -6.44 -12.10 -19.72
CA MET A 150 -7.16 -11.02 -20.38
C MET A 150 -7.88 -10.19 -19.31
N ARG A 151 -7.20 -9.17 -18.79
CA ARG A 151 -7.78 -8.21 -17.86
C ARG A 151 -7.63 -6.82 -18.46
N ASP A 152 -8.69 -6.04 -18.35
CA ASP A 152 -8.60 -4.60 -18.60
C ASP A 152 -7.52 -4.00 -17.69
N THR A 153 -6.63 -3.20 -18.26
CA THR A 153 -5.46 -2.61 -17.60
C THR A 153 -5.66 -1.16 -17.21
N ARG A 154 -6.79 -0.54 -17.60
CA ARG A 154 -7.11 0.85 -17.25
C ARG A 154 -7.59 0.97 -15.81
N ARG A 155 -7.00 1.84 -15.00
CA ARG A 155 -7.42 2.02 -13.61
C ARG A 155 -7.33 3.48 -13.20
N GLY A 156 -8.23 3.90 -12.32
CA GLY A 156 -8.05 5.12 -11.52
C GLY A 156 -7.31 4.77 -10.24
N VAL A 157 -6.21 5.45 -9.95
CA VAL A 157 -5.46 5.27 -8.71
C VAL A 157 -5.33 6.59 -7.97
N THR A 158 -5.25 6.52 -6.64
CA THR A 158 -4.92 7.68 -5.82
C THR A 158 -3.64 7.39 -5.06
N LEU A 159 -2.56 8.05 -5.46
CA LEU A 159 -1.25 7.96 -4.82
C LEU A 159 -0.99 9.15 -3.91
N ARG A 160 -0.33 8.88 -2.79
CA ARG A 160 0.23 9.90 -1.91
C ARG A 160 1.62 9.48 -1.47
N VAL A 161 2.56 10.42 -1.53
CA VAL A 161 3.92 10.25 -1.02
C VAL A 161 4.07 11.18 0.18
N GLU A 162 4.44 10.61 1.32
CA GLU A 162 4.59 11.34 2.57
C GLU A 162 5.97 11.02 3.15
N ARG A 163 6.73 12.03 3.54
CA ARG A 163 7.89 11.83 4.41
C ARG A 163 7.38 11.54 5.82
N VAL A 164 7.76 10.37 6.36
CA VAL A 164 7.37 9.99 7.73
C VAL A 164 8.12 10.90 8.70
N PRO A 165 7.41 11.69 9.53
CA PRO A 165 8.06 12.52 10.55
C PRO A 165 8.87 11.61 11.46
N THR A 166 10.16 11.87 11.54
CA THR A 166 11.00 11.24 12.55
C THR A 166 11.25 12.30 13.60
N PRO A 167 10.80 12.12 14.85
CA PRO A 167 10.99 13.13 15.87
C PRO A 167 12.48 13.43 16.04
N PRO A 168 12.86 14.70 16.24
CA PRO A 168 14.24 15.07 16.47
C PRO A 168 14.75 14.41 17.75
N ARG A 169 16.05 14.12 17.79
CA ARG A 169 16.72 13.65 19.00
C ARG A 169 16.49 14.67 20.12
N ARG A 170 15.93 14.24 21.25
CA ARG A 170 16.02 15.02 22.49
C ARG A 170 17.43 14.88 23.06
N PRO A 171 18.08 15.97 23.51
CA PRO A 171 19.27 15.86 24.32
C PRO A 171 18.99 14.98 25.54
N PRO A 172 19.97 14.19 26.02
CA PRO A 172 19.85 13.54 27.31
C PRO A 172 19.84 14.65 28.39
N GLU A 173 18.67 15.17 28.72
CA GLU A 173 18.48 15.93 29.95
C GLU A 173 18.32 14.92 31.09
N ASP A 174 18.95 15.24 32.23
CA ASP A 174 19.16 14.36 33.37
C ASP A 174 17.90 13.63 33.84
N GLY A 175 17.86 12.31 33.64
CA GLY A 175 16.85 11.41 34.21
C GLY A 175 16.13 10.58 33.15
N ASP A 176 16.31 9.26 33.25
CA ASP A 176 15.78 8.20 32.38
C ASP A 176 14.25 8.18 32.21
N ASP A 177 13.68 9.17 31.52
CA ASP A 177 12.33 9.10 30.97
C ASP A 177 12.33 9.58 29.52
N ASP A 178 12.62 8.64 28.61
CA ASP A 178 12.54 8.79 27.15
C ASP A 178 11.06 8.91 26.67
N GLY A 179 10.26 9.73 27.36
CA GLY A 179 8.96 10.28 26.95
C GLY A 179 7.93 9.28 26.46
N GLY A 180 8.03 7.99 26.80
CA GLY A 180 7.19 6.93 26.25
C GLY A 180 7.36 6.70 24.74
N GLN A 181 8.45 7.16 24.12
CA GLN A 181 8.65 6.96 22.68
C GLN A 181 8.89 5.46 22.40
N PRO A 182 8.08 4.83 21.53
CA PRO A 182 8.24 3.43 21.22
C PRO A 182 9.64 3.16 20.68
N TYR A 183 10.30 2.12 21.21
CA TYR A 183 11.71 1.82 20.94
C TYR A 183 12.06 1.69 19.44
N PHE A 184 11.11 1.31 18.60
CA PHE A 184 11.29 1.19 17.15
C PHE A 184 11.31 2.53 16.38
N LEU A 185 11.01 3.64 17.07
CA LEU A 185 11.16 5.01 16.58
C LEU A 185 12.39 5.71 17.18
N ARG A 186 13.18 5.03 18.02
CA ARG A 186 14.43 5.58 18.58
C ARG A 186 15.49 5.61 17.48
N ARG A 187 16.21 6.72 17.38
CA ARG A 187 17.36 6.89 16.46
C ARG A 187 18.65 6.47 17.15
N ASN A 188 19.53 5.76 16.44
CA ASN A 188 20.94 5.67 16.78
C ASN A 188 21.71 6.86 16.17
N ASP A 189 22.91 7.16 16.68
CA ASP A 189 23.78 8.25 16.18
C ASP A 189 24.13 8.13 14.68
N GLU A 190 23.99 6.92 14.09
CA GLU A 190 24.20 6.65 12.66
C GLU A 190 22.91 6.77 11.80
N ASP A 191 21.75 7.00 12.42
CA ASP A 191 20.43 7.06 11.76
C ASP A 191 19.99 8.50 11.43
N ASP A 192 20.76 9.52 11.81
CA ASP A 192 20.43 10.93 11.53
C ASP A 192 20.42 11.25 10.03
N ASP A 193 21.08 10.42 9.23
CA ASP A 193 21.17 10.53 7.78
C ASP A 193 20.12 9.71 7.02
N ILE A 194 18.96 9.46 7.64
CA ILE A 194 17.91 8.61 7.04
C ILE A 194 16.61 9.37 6.85
N ALA A 195 16.04 9.28 5.65
CA ALA A 195 14.66 9.64 5.37
C ALA A 195 13.83 8.38 5.14
N ILE A 196 12.61 8.40 5.68
CA ILE A 196 11.60 7.35 5.45
C ILE A 196 10.46 7.97 4.67
N TYR A 197 10.15 7.37 3.53
CA TYR A 197 9.02 7.73 2.69
C TYR A 197 7.94 6.66 2.79
N ARG A 198 6.71 7.10 2.97
CA ARG A 198 5.50 6.28 2.91
C ARG A 198 4.76 6.61 1.63
N ILE A 199 4.60 5.61 0.77
CA ILE A 199 3.87 5.70 -0.48
C ILE A 199 2.55 4.95 -0.31
N ARG A 200 1.44 5.67 -0.28
CA ARG A 200 0.10 5.08 -0.21
C ARG A 200 -0.52 5.06 -1.60
N CYS A 201 -1.15 3.94 -1.95
CA CYS A 201 -1.94 3.82 -3.17
C CYS A 201 -3.31 3.24 -2.84
N THR A 202 -4.37 3.93 -3.26
CA THR A 202 -5.74 3.45 -3.19
C THR A 202 -6.25 3.16 -4.60
N CYS A 203 -6.87 1.99 -4.78
CA CYS A 203 -7.45 1.58 -6.06
C CYS A 203 -8.57 0.56 -5.81
N ASN A 204 -9.57 0.50 -6.68
CA ASN A 204 -10.61 -0.53 -6.67
C ASN A 204 -10.00 -1.93 -6.87
N PHE A 205 -9.09 -2.07 -7.84
CA PHE A 205 -8.45 -3.32 -8.18
C PHE A 205 -7.02 -3.15 -8.67
N PHE A 206 -6.07 -3.78 -7.98
CA PHE A 206 -4.67 -3.78 -8.35
C PHE A 206 -4.33 -4.92 -9.31
N LEU A 207 -3.61 -4.61 -10.39
CA LEU A 207 -3.01 -5.63 -11.26
C LEU A 207 -1.82 -6.30 -10.58
N TYR A 208 -1.41 -7.47 -11.08
CA TYR A 208 -0.30 -8.22 -10.50
C TYR A 208 1.00 -7.39 -10.52
N LYS A 209 1.62 -7.25 -9.35
CA LYS A 209 2.81 -6.43 -9.08
C LYS A 209 2.68 -4.92 -9.36
N MET A 210 1.48 -4.42 -9.66
CA MET A 210 1.22 -3.02 -10.00
C MET A 210 1.80 -2.03 -8.98
N MET A 211 1.48 -2.21 -7.70
CA MET A 211 1.98 -1.32 -6.65
C MET A 211 3.52 -1.29 -6.59
N ARG A 212 4.18 -2.44 -6.78
CA ARG A 212 5.65 -2.54 -6.72
C ARG A 212 6.33 -1.90 -7.94
N ARG A 213 5.64 -1.88 -9.09
CA ARG A 213 6.09 -1.18 -10.31
C ARG A 213 5.95 0.32 -10.15
N ILE A 214 4.79 0.79 -9.68
CA ILE A 214 4.56 2.20 -9.36
C ILE A 214 5.64 2.72 -8.41
N VAL A 215 5.90 2.00 -7.30
CA VAL A 215 6.96 2.38 -6.36
C VAL A 215 8.34 2.40 -7.01
N GLY A 216 8.64 1.45 -7.90
CA GLY A 216 9.88 1.44 -8.68
C GLY A 216 10.05 2.69 -9.53
N VAL A 217 8.98 3.12 -10.20
CA VAL A 217 8.92 4.37 -10.99
C VAL A 217 9.18 5.58 -10.10
N LEU A 218 8.48 5.69 -8.97
CA LEU A 218 8.66 6.83 -8.05
C LEU A 218 10.09 6.91 -7.53
N VAL A 219 10.71 5.79 -7.17
CA VAL A 219 12.12 5.77 -6.71
C VAL A 219 13.11 6.03 -7.84
N ALA A 220 12.78 5.67 -9.09
CA ALA A 220 13.60 6.03 -10.25
C ALA A 220 13.55 7.56 -10.50
N VAL A 221 12.36 8.17 -10.43
CA VAL A 221 12.21 9.63 -10.57
C VAL A 221 12.87 10.37 -9.41
N GLY A 222 12.55 10.03 -8.16
CA GLY A 222 13.15 10.67 -6.99
C GLY A 222 14.67 10.47 -6.90
N GLY A 223 15.20 9.40 -7.49
CA GLY A 223 16.63 9.15 -7.56
C GLY A 223 17.34 9.78 -8.75
N GLY A 224 16.64 10.47 -9.65
CA GLY A 224 17.17 11.05 -10.87
C GLY A 224 17.51 10.04 -11.98
N ASP A 225 17.12 8.77 -11.86
CA ASP A 225 17.29 7.74 -12.90
C ASP A 225 16.32 7.93 -14.08
N ALA A 226 15.24 8.68 -13.89
CA ALA A 226 14.25 9.02 -14.91
C ALA A 226 13.71 10.43 -14.68
N SER A 227 13.44 11.17 -15.75
CA SER A 227 12.80 12.48 -15.66
C SER A 227 11.27 12.38 -15.59
N LEU A 228 10.64 13.43 -15.08
CA LEU A 228 9.18 13.58 -15.10
C LEU A 228 8.62 13.59 -16.53
N ASP A 229 9.34 14.20 -17.49
CA ASP A 229 8.94 14.23 -18.90
C ASP A 229 8.97 12.84 -19.54
N ALA A 230 9.95 12.01 -19.18
CA ALA A 230 10.00 10.62 -19.64
C ALA A 230 8.83 9.81 -19.08
N LEU A 231 8.48 10.02 -17.79
CA LEU A 231 7.31 9.39 -17.20
C LEU A 231 6.01 9.83 -17.90
N ARG A 232 5.82 11.15 -18.08
CA ARG A 232 4.65 11.70 -18.78
C ARG A 232 4.49 11.11 -20.17
N SER A 233 5.58 11.12 -20.95
CA SER A 233 5.60 10.53 -22.30
C SER A 233 5.17 9.07 -22.29
N CYS A 234 5.67 8.26 -21.34
CA CYS A 234 5.27 6.85 -21.23
C CYS A 234 3.81 6.67 -20.81
N LEU A 235 3.26 7.52 -19.94
CA LEU A 235 1.85 7.46 -19.55
C LEU A 235 0.96 7.76 -20.76
N ASP A 236 1.21 8.89 -21.43
CA ASP A 236 0.41 9.34 -22.56
C ASP A 236 0.48 8.35 -23.74
N GLU A 237 1.68 7.82 -24.06
CA GLU A 237 1.84 6.88 -25.17
C GLU A 237 1.09 5.55 -24.93
N TYR A 238 1.02 5.09 -23.67
CA TYR A 238 0.27 3.87 -23.31
C TYR A 238 -1.24 4.10 -23.22
N ASP A 239 -1.69 5.29 -22.85
CA ASP A 239 -3.10 5.66 -22.92
C ASP A 239 -3.56 5.72 -24.38
N ASP A 240 -2.77 6.33 -25.27
CA ASP A 240 -3.04 6.38 -26.72
C ASP A 240 -2.96 5.00 -27.38
N TYR A 241 -2.00 4.15 -26.95
CA TYR A 241 -1.86 2.79 -27.47
C TYR A 241 -3.08 1.92 -27.17
N TYR A 242 -3.72 2.12 -26.01
CA TYR A 242 -4.93 1.38 -25.63
C TYR A 242 -6.05 1.59 -26.65
N TYR A 243 -6.35 2.86 -26.99
CA TYR A 243 -7.42 3.18 -27.93
C TYR A 243 -7.11 2.74 -29.37
N ARG A 244 -5.83 2.82 -29.81
CA ARG A 244 -5.43 2.36 -31.14
C ARG A 244 -5.62 0.86 -31.35
N ARG A 245 -5.50 0.05 -30.30
CA ARG A 245 -5.57 -1.40 -30.39
C ARG A 245 -6.98 -1.92 -30.65
N ASP A 246 -7.99 -1.24 -30.13
CA ASP A 246 -9.39 -1.69 -30.23
C ASP A 246 -10.03 -1.33 -31.58
N ASP A 247 -9.57 -0.27 -32.27
CA ASP A 247 -10.07 0.12 -33.60
C ASP A 247 -9.67 -0.87 -34.71
N ASP A 248 -8.51 -1.51 -34.60
CA ASP A 248 -7.96 -2.41 -35.64
C ASP A 248 -8.67 -3.78 -35.70
N ASP A 249 -9.35 -4.21 -34.62
CA ASP A 249 -10.16 -5.43 -34.62
C ASP A 249 -11.49 -5.25 -35.37
N GLN A 250 -11.89 -3.99 -35.66
CA GLN A 250 -13.09 -3.66 -36.44
C GLN A 250 -12.80 -3.32 -37.91
N SER A 251 -11.55 -3.07 -38.31
CA SER A 251 -11.20 -2.64 -39.67
C SER A 251 -10.58 -3.74 -40.55
N GLN A 252 -10.71 -5.01 -40.18
CA GLN A 252 -10.06 -6.14 -40.87
C GLN A 252 -10.62 -6.49 -42.26
N ASN A 253 -11.23 -5.55 -42.98
CA ASN A 253 -11.87 -5.81 -44.27
C ASN A 253 -11.44 -4.93 -45.45
N ASP A 254 -10.36 -4.13 -45.39
CA ASP A 254 -9.92 -3.34 -46.57
C ASP A 254 -8.40 -3.18 -46.69
N GLY A 255 -7.75 -4.14 -47.36
CA GLY A 255 -6.74 -3.96 -48.42
C GLY A 255 -5.50 -3.03 -48.31
N ALA A 256 -5.24 -2.29 -47.24
CA ALA A 256 -4.14 -1.30 -47.18
C ALA A 256 -2.96 -1.75 -46.28
N ALA A 257 -2.17 -2.72 -46.74
CA ALA A 257 -1.25 -3.50 -45.90
C ALA A 257 0.19 -2.92 -45.66
N ALA A 258 0.52 -1.71 -46.13
CA ALA A 258 1.91 -1.21 -46.05
C ALA A 258 2.15 -0.12 -44.99
N ASP A 259 1.25 0.85 -44.83
CA ASP A 259 1.44 1.97 -43.88
C ASP A 259 0.88 1.70 -42.47
N ALA A 260 0.03 0.68 -42.30
CA ALA A 260 -0.55 0.31 -41.01
C ALA A 260 0.47 -0.35 -40.05
N LYS A 261 1.56 -0.94 -40.56
CA LYS A 261 2.56 -1.66 -39.75
C LYS A 261 3.30 -0.77 -38.74
N LYS A 262 3.35 0.55 -38.97
CA LYS A 262 4.01 1.49 -38.05
C LYS A 262 3.13 1.88 -36.85
N LYS A 263 1.82 1.66 -36.93
CA LYS A 263 0.84 2.09 -35.92
C LYS A 263 0.67 1.15 -34.72
N ASN A 264 1.09 -0.12 -34.85
CA ASN A 264 0.88 -1.17 -33.84
C ASN A 264 2.10 -1.56 -33.01
N ASN A 265 3.18 -0.79 -33.09
CA ASN A 265 4.32 -1.05 -32.21
C ASN A 265 3.98 -0.63 -30.79
N LYS A 266 4.11 -1.61 -29.87
CA LYS A 266 3.97 -1.37 -28.43
C LYS A 266 4.97 -0.29 -27.99
N PRO A 267 4.53 0.71 -27.21
CA PRO A 267 5.39 1.78 -26.72
C PRO A 267 6.62 1.24 -25.97
N THR A 268 7.77 1.87 -26.18
CA THR A 268 9.03 1.46 -25.54
C THR A 268 9.18 2.18 -24.20
N VAL A 269 9.29 1.41 -23.11
CA VAL A 269 9.51 1.97 -21.77
C VAL A 269 10.99 1.94 -21.41
N PRO A 270 11.57 3.03 -20.91
CA PRO A 270 12.92 3.06 -20.36
C PRO A 270 13.14 1.94 -19.31
N PRO A 271 14.23 1.15 -19.40
CA PRO A 271 14.47 0.03 -18.48
C PRO A 271 14.46 0.41 -17.00
N LYS A 272 14.86 1.65 -16.67
CA LYS A 272 14.85 2.20 -15.31
C LYS A 272 13.45 2.32 -14.72
N LEU A 273 12.44 2.60 -15.55
CA LEU A 273 11.04 2.65 -15.16
C LEU A 273 10.42 1.24 -15.05
N LEU A 274 11.06 0.24 -15.64
CA LEU A 274 10.70 -1.18 -15.53
C LEU A 274 11.42 -1.86 -14.36
N HIS A 275 11.79 -1.15 -13.30
CA HIS A 275 12.24 -1.80 -12.07
C HIS A 275 11.02 -2.24 -11.21
N THR A 276 11.07 -3.45 -10.64
CA THR A 276 10.05 -3.87 -9.66
C THR A 276 10.65 -3.69 -8.27
N ALA A 277 10.11 -2.77 -7.47
CA ALA A 277 10.50 -2.62 -6.08
C ALA A 277 10.39 -3.97 -5.35
N PRO A 278 11.23 -4.29 -4.34
CA PRO A 278 11.15 -5.56 -3.63
C PRO A 278 9.79 -5.74 -2.92
N ALA A 279 9.48 -6.97 -2.47
CA ALA A 279 8.24 -7.20 -1.73
C ALA A 279 8.32 -6.65 -0.31
N LYS A 280 9.54 -6.62 0.26
CA LYS A 280 9.81 -6.00 1.56
C LYS A 280 9.49 -4.51 1.48
N GLY A 281 8.64 -4.02 2.37
CA GLY A 281 8.13 -2.64 2.33
C GLY A 281 6.67 -2.54 1.96
N LEU A 282 6.10 -3.50 1.25
CA LEU A 282 4.69 -3.50 0.86
C LEU A 282 3.81 -4.04 1.98
N CYS A 283 2.80 -3.25 2.36
CA CYS A 283 1.78 -3.62 3.34
C CYS A 283 0.40 -3.35 2.75
N LEU A 284 -0.52 -4.31 2.89
CA LEU A 284 -1.94 -4.04 2.73
C LEU A 284 -2.41 -3.30 3.98
N GLU A 285 -2.76 -2.02 3.83
CA GLU A 285 -3.14 -1.15 4.96
C GLU A 285 -4.63 -1.26 5.27
N HIS A 286 -5.47 -1.26 4.24
CA HIS A 286 -6.93 -1.20 4.41
C HIS A 286 -7.67 -1.84 3.24
N ILE A 287 -8.84 -2.42 3.51
CA ILE A 287 -9.84 -2.80 2.51
C ILE A 287 -11.15 -2.18 2.96
N GLU A 288 -11.80 -1.45 2.06
CA GLU A 288 -13.09 -0.81 2.32
C GLU A 288 -14.24 -1.71 1.88
N TYR A 289 -15.27 -1.78 2.72
CA TYR A 289 -16.54 -2.46 2.46
C TYR A 289 -17.70 -1.49 2.68
N ASP A 290 -18.86 -1.74 2.06
CA ASP A 290 -20.10 -0.98 2.32
C ASP A 290 -20.82 -1.40 3.61
N VAL A 291 -20.35 -2.47 4.25
CA VAL A 291 -20.87 -2.92 5.55
C VAL A 291 -20.31 -1.98 6.62
N VAL A 292 -21.17 -1.47 7.50
CA VAL A 292 -20.72 -0.75 8.69
C VAL A 292 -20.06 -1.78 9.62
N ILE A 293 -18.73 -1.71 9.71
CA ILE A 293 -17.88 -2.56 10.57
C ILE A 293 -17.65 -1.86 11.90
#